data_AF-A0A925LBW5-F1
#
_entry.id   AF-A0A925LBW5-F1
#
_cell.length_a   1.000
_cell.length_b   1.000
_cell.length_c   1.000
_cell.angle_alpha   90.00
_cell.angle_beta   90.00
_cell.angle_gamma   90.00
#
_symmetry.space_group_name_H-M   'P 1'
#
loop_
_entity.id
_entity.type
_entity.pdbx_description
1 polymer ?
#
loop_
_entity_poly.entity_id
_entity_poly.type
_entity_poly.pdbx_seq_one_letter_code
_entity_poly.pdbx_strand_id
1 'polypeptide(L)' 'TPANSVHRIVVQALEKGLFQELIFDNKALLSHRAMAAILSAVLKLSPVQKLMASQQMKSVYLEKLLNK' A
#
# COMPACT_ATOMS: atom_id res chain seq x y z
N THR A 1 13.73 -7.58 -5.38
CA THR A 1 13.22 -8.73 -4.59
C THR A 1 12.54 -8.20 -3.34
N PRO A 2 11.33 -8.66 -2.96
CA PRO A 2 10.60 -8.12 -1.81
C PRO A 2 11.38 -8.30 -0.50
N ALA A 3 11.49 -7.26 0.32
CA ALA A 3 12.27 -7.31 1.56
C ALA A 3 11.61 -8.15 2.68
N ASN A 4 10.29 -8.32 2.66
CA ASN A 4 9.54 -9.15 3.60
C ASN A 4 8.16 -9.54 3.04
N SER A 5 7.40 -10.35 3.79
CA SER A 5 6.08 -10.83 3.39
C SER A 5 5.06 -9.71 3.16
N VAL A 6 5.08 -8.64 3.96
CA VAL A 6 4.16 -7.50 3.79
C VAL A 6 4.47 -6.76 2.49
N HIS A 7 5.75 -6.49 2.23
CA HIS A 7 6.19 -5.87 0.98
C HIS A 7 5.78 -6.71 -0.23
N ARG A 8 5.94 -8.05 -0.16
CA ARG A 8 5.51 -8.96 -1.22
C ARG A 8 4.01 -8.87 -1.49
N ILE A 9 3.19 -8.90 -0.43
CA ILE A 9 1.72 -8.84 -0.55
C ILE A 9 1.28 -7.49 -1.14
N VAL A 10 1.88 -6.38 -0.68
CA VAL A 10 1.57 -5.05 -1.21
C VAL A 10 1.92 -4.95 -2.70
N VAL A 11 3.11 -5.40 -3.10
CA VAL A 11 3.52 -5.39 -4.52
C VAL A 11 2.57 -6.24 -5.37
N GLN A 12 2.25 -7.45 -4.92
CA GLN A 12 1.31 -8.33 -5.65
C GLN A 12 -0.09 -7.73 -5.76
N ALA A 13 -0.59 -7.08 -4.71
CA ALA A 13 -1.88 -6.40 -4.74
C ALA A 13 -1.87 -5.25 -5.76
N LEU A 14 -0.80 -4.44 -5.78
CA LEU A 14 -0.65 -3.35 -6.75
C LEU A 14 -0.60 -3.86 -8.19
N GLU A 15 0.18 -4.92 -8.44
CA GLU A 15 0.30 -5.55 -9.77
C GLU A 15 -1.04 -6.11 -10.27
N LYS A 16 -1.89 -6.59 -9.35
CA LYS A 16 -3.21 -7.15 -9.66
C LYS A 16 -4.33 -6.12 -9.69
N GLY A 17 -4.07 -4.86 -9.34
CA GLY A 17 -5.11 -3.85 -9.19
C GLY A 17 -5.98 -4.02 -7.95
N LEU A 18 -5.54 -4.81 -6.96
CA LEU A 18 -6.29 -5.21 -5.77
C LEU A 18 -5.83 -4.50 -4.48
N PHE A 19 -5.22 -3.32 -4.60
CA PHE A 19 -4.65 -2.62 -3.45
C PHE A 19 -5.71 -2.06 -2.50
N GLN A 20 -6.87 -1.66 -3.01
CA GLN A 20 -7.98 -1.19 -2.18
C GLN A 20 -8.54 -2.35 -1.33
N GLU A 21 -8.77 -3.49 -1.94
CA GLU A 21 -9.29 -4.72 -1.33
C GLU A 21 -8.35 -5.22 -0.24
N LEU A 22 -7.02 -5.15 -0.46
CA LEU A 22 -6.02 -5.48 0.56
C LEU A 22 -6.20 -4.64 1.83
N ILE A 23 -6.58 -3.37 1.70
CA ILE A 23 -6.73 -2.43 2.82
C ILE A 23 -8.11 -2.54 3.47
N PHE A 24 -9.17 -2.56 2.66
CA PHE A 24 -10.55 -2.44 3.14
C PHE A 24 -11.18 -3.78 3.48
N ASP A 25 -10.95 -4.83 2.71
CA ASP A 25 -11.64 -6.12 2.89
C ASP A 25 -10.91 -7.04 3.87
N ASN A 26 -9.58 -6.90 3.98
CA ASN A 26 -8.76 -7.87 4.71
C ASN A 26 -8.59 -7.58 6.20
N LYS A 27 -9.54 -6.86 6.82
CA LYS A 27 -9.49 -6.42 8.23
C LYS A 27 -8.22 -5.64 8.61
N ALA A 28 -7.45 -5.14 7.63
CA ALA A 28 -6.23 -4.38 7.91
C ALA A 28 -6.55 -3.09 8.70
N LEU A 29 -7.72 -2.51 8.48
CA LEU A 29 -8.26 -1.39 9.27
C LEU A 29 -8.55 -1.76 10.73
N LEU A 30 -8.79 -3.03 11.04
CA LEU A 30 -9.06 -3.49 12.41
C LEU A 30 -7.77 -3.60 13.25
N SER A 31 -6.59 -3.44 12.62
CA SER A 31 -5.31 -3.47 13.31
C SER A 31 -4.44 -2.30 12.88
N HIS A 32 -4.24 -1.35 13.80
CA HIS A 32 -3.27 -0.25 13.60
C HIS A 32 -1.87 -0.76 13.24
N ARG A 33 -1.46 -1.92 13.78
CA ARG A 33 -0.18 -2.55 13.46
C ARG A 33 -0.13 -3.06 12.01
N ALA A 34 -1.21 -3.66 11.52
CA ALA A 34 -1.30 -4.11 10.13
C ALA A 34 -1.26 -2.92 9.17
N MET A 35 -2.04 -1.87 9.46
CA MET A 35 -2.02 -0.63 8.68
C MET A 35 -0.64 0.03 8.67
N ALA A 36 0.03 0.13 9.83
CA ALA A 36 1.37 0.67 9.92
C ALA A 36 2.38 -0.13 9.07
N ALA A 37 2.27 -1.46 9.04
CA ALA A 37 3.11 -2.31 8.22
C ALA A 37 2.86 -2.11 6.71
N ILE A 38 1.60 -1.99 6.30
CA ILE A 38 1.21 -1.71 4.90
C ILE A 38 1.73 -0.34 4.46
N LEU A 39 1.47 0.71 5.24
CA LEU A 39 1.95 2.06 4.93
C LEU A 39 3.49 2.11 4.88
N SER A 40 4.16 1.45 5.83
CA SER A 40 5.63 1.34 5.81
C SER A 40 6.16 0.64 4.57
N ALA A 41 5.44 -0.37 4.06
CA ALA A 41 5.81 -1.03 2.81
C ALA A 41 5.60 -0.10 1.61
N VAL A 42 4.47 0.62 1.55
CA VAL A 42 4.14 1.59 0.48
C VAL A 42 5.18 2.72 0.40
N LEU A 43 5.63 3.26 1.53
CA LEU A 43 6.65 4.31 1.58
C LEU A 43 8.02 3.84 1.04
N LYS A 44 8.29 2.54 1.03
CA LYS A 44 9.53 1.92 0.54
C LYS A 44 9.45 1.43 -0.91
N LEU A 45 8.32 1.60 -1.58
CA LEU A 45 8.15 1.22 -2.98
C LEU A 45 8.90 2.16 -3.93
N SER A 46 9.10 1.71 -5.18
CA SER A 46 9.66 2.57 -6.23
C SER A 46 8.72 3.75 -6.55
N PRO A 47 9.20 4.85 -7.14
CA PRO A 47 8.36 6.00 -7.49
C PRO A 47 7.15 5.62 -8.35
N VAL A 48 7.33 4.71 -9.31
CA VAL A 48 6.25 4.23 -10.18
C VAL A 48 5.20 3.47 -9.38
N GLN A 49 5.62 2.58 -8.49
CA GLN A 49 4.70 1.80 -7.64
C GLN A 49 3.95 2.69 -6.63
N LYS A 50 4.57 3.77 -6.14
CA LYS A 50 3.91 4.77 -5.30
C LYS A 50 2.80 5.49 -6.05
N LEU A 51 3.05 5.87 -7.31
CA LEU A 51 2.02 6.47 -8.17
C LEU A 51 0.87 5.49 -8.43
N MET A 52 1.17 4.22 -8.72
CA MET A 52 0.14 3.17 -8.87
C MET A 52 -0.69 3.00 -7.59
N ALA A 53 -0.05 3.00 -6.42
CA ALA A 53 -0.74 2.91 -5.14
C ALA A 53 -1.65 4.12 -4.90
N SER A 54 -1.19 5.32 -5.22
CA SER A 54 -1.99 6.55 -5.14
C SER A 54 -3.21 6.49 -6.07
N GLN A 55 -3.02 6.06 -7.32
CA GLN A 55 -4.08 5.93 -8.33
C GLN A 55 -5.14 4.88 -7.96
N GLN A 56 -4.72 3.72 -7.45
CA GLN A 56 -5.65 2.67 -7.01
C GLN A 56 -6.39 3.11 -5.75
N MET A 57 -5.70 3.69 -4.76
CA MET A 57 -6.31 4.08 -3.49
C MET A 57 -7.25 5.29 -3.59
N LYS A 58 -6.97 6.21 -4.52
CA LYS A 58 -7.72 7.48 -4.73
C LYS A 58 -7.91 8.28 -3.43
N SER A 59 -6.87 8.31 -2.60
CA SER A 59 -6.91 8.98 -1.29
C SER A 59 -6.08 10.25 -1.29
N VAL A 60 -6.73 11.38 -0.97
CA VAL A 60 -6.07 12.68 -0.76
C VAL A 60 -5.01 12.60 0.34
N TYR A 61 -5.24 11.77 1.37
CA TYR A 61 -4.26 11.56 2.43
C TYR A 61 -3.01 10.85 1.90
N LEU A 62 -3.19 9.75 1.15
CA LEU A 62 -2.05 8.98 0.62
C LEU A 62 -1.25 9.82 -0.39
N GLU A 63 -1.92 10.58 -1.23
CA GLU A 63 -1.27 11.49 -2.18
C GLU A 63 -0.40 12.53 -1.47
N LYS A 64 -0.93 13.21 -0.44
CA LYS A 64 -0.16 14.16 0.39
C LYS A 64 1.00 13.49 1.12
N LEU A 65 0.82 12.24 1.56
CA LEU A 65 1.86 11.48 2.26
C LEU A 65 3.02 11.09 1.33
N LEU A 66 2.75 10.79 0.06
CA LEU A 66 3.75 10.39 -0.93
C LEU A 66 4.48 11.56 -1.58
N ASN A 67 3.89 12.76 -1.56
CA ASN A 67 4.45 13.99 -2.11
C ASN A 67 5.30 14.78 -1.09
N LYS A 68 5.50 14.25 0.11
CA LYS A 68 6.48 14.74 1.09
C LYS A 68 7.83 14.06 0.88
#